data_AF-A0A940UI12-F1
#
_entry.id   AF-A0A940UI12-F1
#
_cell.length_a   1.000
_cell.length_b   1.000
_cell.length_c   1.000
_cell.angle_alpha   90.00
_cell.angle_beta   90.00
_cell.angle_gamma   90.00
#
_symmetry.space_group_name_H-M   'P 1'
#
loop_
_entity.id
_entity.type
_entity.pdbx_description
1 polymer ?
#
loop_
_entity_poly.entity_id
_entity_poly.type
_entity_poly.pdbx_seq_one_letter_code
_entity_poly.pdbx_strand_id
1 'polypeptide(L)'
;MDQRNQRNVKNQRNQSSERWVVIRGWVYVCGLALIFLLYGLFMFYMIGDKGPPGWDFGTVEDIPGQSIYSTHPGAAGTLPEADPQHVSERPPLGVIDVKRGKK
;
A
#
# COMPACT_ATOMS: atom_id res chain seq x y z
N MET A 1 56.90 31.85 28.68
CA MET A 1 55.88 31.16 27.84
C MET A 1 54.59 31.98 27.92
N ASP A 2 54.12 32.52 26.79
CA ASP A 2 53.24 33.69 26.75
C ASP A 2 51.74 33.35 26.98
N GLN A 3 51.08 34.08 27.89
CA GLN A 3 49.68 33.83 28.30
C GLN A 3 48.67 34.06 27.15
N ARG A 4 49.03 34.88 26.16
CA ARG A 4 48.22 35.08 24.95
C ARG A 4 48.17 33.82 24.08
N ASN A 5 49.28 33.10 23.98
CA ASN A 5 49.36 31.88 23.18
C ASN A 5 48.50 30.75 23.78
N GLN A 6 48.52 30.62 25.11
CA GLN A 6 47.68 29.67 25.85
C GLN A 6 46.17 29.86 25.61
N ARG A 7 45.71 31.12 25.50
CA ARG A 7 44.30 31.44 25.22
C ARG A 7 43.90 31.08 23.80
N ASN A 8 44.73 31.38 22.80
CA ASN A 8 44.44 31.02 21.41
C ASN A 8 44.33 29.51 21.21
N VAL A 9 45.22 28.72 21.85
CA VAL A 9 45.21 27.25 21.75
C VAL A 9 43.94 26.66 22.39
N LYS A 10 43.44 27.25 23.48
CA LYS A 10 42.18 26.81 24.13
C LYS A 10 40.96 27.14 23.25
N ASN A 11 40.90 28.35 22.70
CA ASN A 11 39.81 28.74 21.79
C ASN A 11 39.76 27.85 20.55
N GLN A 12 40.91 27.55 19.95
CA GLN A 12 41.03 26.65 18.79
C GLN A 12 40.49 25.24 19.10
N ARG A 13 40.87 24.68 20.26
CA ARG A 13 40.37 23.36 20.69
C ARG A 13 38.86 23.36 20.92
N ASN A 14 38.33 24.34 21.64
CA ASN A 14 36.90 24.44 21.91
C ASN A 14 36.10 24.59 20.60
N GLN A 15 36.59 25.41 19.66
CA GLN A 15 35.90 25.60 18.38
C GLN A 15 35.88 24.31 17.55
N SER A 16 36.94 23.49 17.61
CA SER A 16 36.96 22.19 16.93
C SER A 16 35.96 21.21 17.55
N SER A 17 35.85 21.13 18.88
CA SER A 17 34.92 20.22 19.56
C SER A 17 33.47 20.57 19.27
N GLU A 18 33.11 21.85 19.27
CA GLU A 18 31.76 22.30 18.91
C GLU A 18 31.39 21.87 17.48
N ARG A 19 32.33 22.08 16.52
CA ARG A 19 32.13 21.65 15.13
C ARG A 19 31.92 20.14 15.02
N TRP A 20 32.64 19.33 15.80
CA TRP A 20 32.48 17.88 15.81
C TRP A 20 31.11 17.44 16.32
N VAL A 21 30.56 18.10 17.34
CA VAL A 21 29.21 17.82 17.85
C VAL A 21 28.16 18.17 16.80
N VAL A 22 28.28 19.32 16.16
CA VAL A 22 27.37 19.76 15.09
C VAL A 22 27.41 18.78 13.91
N ILE A 23 28.60 18.43 13.42
CA ILE A 23 28.77 17.48 12.31
C ILE A 23 28.15 16.12 12.66
N ARG A 24 28.41 15.59 13.86
CA ARG A 24 27.80 14.34 14.32
C ARG A 24 26.27 14.42 14.34
N GLY A 25 25.70 15.53 14.83
CA GLY A 25 24.26 15.76 14.81
C GLY A 25 23.69 15.69 13.41
N TRP A 26 24.30 16.41 12.46
CA TRP A 26 23.88 16.39 11.05
C TRP A 26 24.01 15.00 10.40
N VAL A 27 25.04 14.22 10.74
CA VAL A 27 25.19 12.84 10.26
C VAL A 27 24.01 11.97 10.72
N TYR A 28 23.55 12.10 11.97
CA TYR A 28 22.39 11.36 12.44
C TYR A 28 21.10 11.78 11.73
N VAL A 29 20.88 13.08 11.53
CA VAL A 29 19.71 13.61 10.82
C VAL A 29 19.69 13.12 9.38
N CYS A 30 20.81 13.26 8.65
CA CYS A 30 20.94 12.76 7.28
C CYS A 30 20.80 11.24 7.21
N GLY A 31 21.37 10.50 8.15
CA GLY A 31 21.28 9.05 8.22
C GLY A 31 19.84 8.56 8.43
N LEU A 32 19.11 9.15 9.38
CA LEU A 32 17.69 8.84 9.59
C LEU A 32 16.84 9.16 8.36
N ALA A 33 17.02 10.35 7.78
CA ALA A 33 16.30 10.75 6.57
C ALA A 33 16.55 9.77 5.41
N LEU A 34 17.80 9.34 5.21
CA LEU A 34 18.19 8.41 4.16
C LEU A 34 17.59 7.01 4.39
N ILE A 35 17.53 6.53 5.63
CA ILE A 35 16.87 5.25 5.97
C ILE A 35 15.39 5.30 5.61
N PHE A 36 14.66 6.37 5.98
CA PHE A 36 13.24 6.50 5.63
C PHE A 36 13.02 6.57 4.12
N LEU A 37 13.90 7.28 3.40
CA LEU A 37 13.81 7.38 1.94
C LEU A 37 14.05 6.00 1.28
N LEU A 38 15.10 5.29 1.68
CA LEU A 38 15.39 3.95 1.17
C LEU A 38 14.28 2.95 1.53
N TYR A 39 13.74 3.01 2.73
CA TYR A 39 12.63 2.17 3.16
C TYR A 39 11.36 2.46 2.35
N GLY A 40 11.03 3.74 2.15
CA GLY A 40 9.90 4.16 1.31
C GLY A 40 10.06 3.70 -0.13
N LEU A 41 11.26 3.84 -0.70
CA LEU A 41 11.58 3.36 -2.04
C LEU A 41 11.51 1.84 -2.15
N PHE A 42 12.01 1.12 -1.13
CA PHE A 42 11.91 -0.33 -1.06
C PHE A 42 10.46 -0.79 -1.01
N MET A 43 9.62 -0.17 -0.18
CA MET A 43 8.19 -0.49 -0.10
C MET A 43 7.48 -0.17 -1.42
N PHE A 44 7.79 0.96 -2.04
CA PHE A 44 7.28 1.30 -3.37
C PHE A 44 7.69 0.27 -4.42
N TYR A 45 8.92 -0.23 -4.40
CA TYR A 45 9.34 -1.26 -5.35
C TYR A 45 8.72 -2.65 -5.06
N MET A 46 8.59 -3.00 -3.79
CA MET A 46 8.11 -4.31 -3.38
C MET A 46 6.60 -4.45 -3.58
N ILE A 47 5.84 -3.41 -3.20
CA ILE A 47 4.37 -3.40 -3.10
C ILE A 47 3.73 -2.47 -4.13
N GLY A 48 4.47 -1.48 -4.66
CA GLY A 48 3.93 -0.54 -5.64
C GLY A 48 3.35 -1.27 -6.84
N ASP A 49 2.26 -0.69 -7.35
CA ASP A 49 1.39 -1.28 -8.36
C ASP A 49 2.19 -1.89 -9.52
N LYS A 50 2.32 -3.22 -9.50
CA LYS A 50 3.01 -4.00 -10.54
C LYS A 50 2.12 -4.17 -11.78
N GLY A 51 1.04 -3.41 -11.85
CA GLY A 51 -0.02 -3.56 -12.82
C GLY A 51 -0.99 -4.68 -12.43
N PRO A 52 -2.10 -4.79 -13.18
CA PRO A 52 -2.98 -5.94 -13.08
C PRO A 52 -2.14 -7.21 -13.22
N PRO A 53 -2.29 -8.20 -12.32
CA PRO A 53 -1.47 -9.40 -12.38
C PRO A 53 -1.69 -10.09 -13.73
N GLY A 54 -0.62 -10.61 -14.33
CA GLY A 54 -0.70 -11.31 -15.62
C GLY A 54 -1.42 -12.66 -15.57
N TRP A 55 -2.13 -12.95 -14.47
CA TRP A 55 -3.08 -14.06 -14.47
C TRP A 55 -4.18 -13.74 -15.47
N ASP A 56 -4.54 -14.73 -16.26
CA ASP A 56 -5.68 -14.59 -17.14
C ASP A 56 -6.94 -14.48 -16.26
N PHE A 57 -7.60 -13.32 -16.28
CA PHE A 57 -8.98 -13.19 -15.80
C PHE A 57 -9.97 -13.85 -16.78
N GLY A 58 -9.47 -14.70 -17.68
CA GLY A 58 -10.25 -15.63 -18.47
C GLY A 58 -11.39 -16.13 -17.62
N THR A 59 -12.60 -16.00 -18.18
CA THR A 59 -13.88 -16.34 -17.57
C THR A 59 -13.62 -17.43 -16.56
N VAL A 60 -13.54 -17.05 -15.27
CA VAL A 60 -13.59 -18.05 -14.22
C VAL A 60 -14.90 -18.72 -14.54
N GLU A 61 -14.82 -19.95 -15.04
CA GLU A 61 -15.99 -20.78 -15.12
C GLU A 61 -16.47 -20.73 -13.69
N ASP A 62 -17.59 -20.04 -13.45
CA ASP A 62 -18.31 -20.18 -12.22
C ASP A 62 -18.62 -21.67 -12.25
N ILE A 63 -17.79 -22.47 -11.60
CA ILE A 63 -18.03 -23.88 -11.42
C ILE A 63 -18.79 -23.93 -10.11
N PRO A 64 -20.14 -23.80 -10.09
CA PRO A 64 -20.90 -24.22 -8.95
C PRO A 64 -20.83 -25.75 -8.93
N GLY A 65 -19.71 -26.31 -8.48
CA GLY A 65 -19.67 -27.71 -8.10
C GLY A 65 -18.55 -28.60 -8.61
N GLN A 66 -17.33 -28.29 -8.20
CA GLN A 66 -16.32 -29.34 -8.01
C GLN A 66 -16.31 -29.88 -6.58
N SER A 67 -17.12 -29.32 -5.67
CA SER A 67 -17.30 -29.89 -4.35
C SER A 67 -18.28 -31.06 -4.40
N ILE A 68 -18.01 -32.08 -3.58
CA ILE A 68 -18.84 -33.29 -3.39
C ILE A 68 -20.27 -32.98 -2.94
N TYR A 69 -20.56 -31.71 -2.62
CA TYR A 69 -21.85 -31.23 -2.12
C TYR A 69 -22.56 -30.31 -3.10
N SER A 70 -22.10 -30.19 -4.35
CA SER A 70 -22.82 -29.36 -5.32
C SER A 70 -24.14 -29.96 -5.73
N THR A 71 -25.19 -29.15 -5.65
CA THR A 71 -26.56 -29.48 -6.07
C THR A 71 -26.80 -29.29 -7.57
N HIS A 72 -25.83 -28.74 -8.31
CA HIS A 72 -25.93 -28.55 -9.76
C HIS A 72 -24.98 -29.50 -10.51
N PRO A 73 -25.45 -30.31 -11.47
CA PRO A 73 -24.58 -31.18 -12.25
C PRO A 73 -23.69 -30.30 -13.15
N GLY A 74 -22.38 -30.40 -12.96
CA GLY A 74 -21.40 -29.79 -13.86
C GLY A 74 -21.65 -30.27 -15.28
N ALA A 75 -21.68 -29.34 -16.24
CA ALA A 75 -22.04 -29.58 -17.63
C ALA A 75 -20.96 -30.43 -18.34
N ALA A 76 -20.97 -31.73 -18.08
CA ALA A 76 -20.31 -32.71 -18.93
C ALA A 76 -21.14 -32.90 -20.20
N GLY A 77 -20.94 -32.03 -21.19
CA GLY A 77 -21.43 -32.24 -22.56
C GLY A 77 -22.21 -31.06 -23.13
N THR A 78 -21.61 -30.41 -24.15
CA THR A 78 -22.28 -29.74 -25.28
C THR A 78 -23.62 -29.07 -24.97
N LEU A 79 -23.59 -27.97 -24.22
CA LEU A 79 -24.70 -27.01 -24.19
C LEU A 79 -24.19 -25.62 -24.59
N PRO A 80 -25.05 -24.81 -25.26
CA PRO A 80 -24.67 -23.52 -25.80
C PRO A 80 -24.27 -22.57 -24.67
N GLU A 81 -23.36 -21.67 -25.02
CA GLU A 81 -22.77 -20.62 -24.19
C GLU A 81 -23.72 -20.11 -23.11
N ALA A 82 -23.33 -20.29 -21.85
CA ALA A 82 -24.13 -19.88 -20.71
C ALA A 82 -24.37 -18.37 -20.77
N ASP A 83 -25.65 -17.97 -20.69
CA ASP A 83 -26.03 -16.56 -20.69
C ASP A 83 -25.27 -15.81 -19.57
N PRO A 84 -24.68 -14.64 -19.87
CA PRO A 84 -23.91 -13.91 -18.88
C PRO A 84 -24.80 -13.53 -17.69
N GLN A 85 -24.42 -13.98 -16.49
CA GLN A 85 -25.12 -13.71 -15.21
C GLN A 85 -25.08 -12.22 -14.79
N HIS A 86 -24.58 -11.33 -15.65
CA HIS A 86 -24.65 -9.91 -15.40
C HIS A 86 -26.12 -9.47 -15.41
N VAL A 87 -26.56 -8.90 -14.30
CA VAL A 87 -27.85 -8.23 -14.23
C VAL A 87 -27.70 -6.93 -15.03
N SER A 88 -28.09 -6.95 -16.30
CA SER A 88 -28.04 -5.78 -17.20
C SER A 88 -28.93 -4.65 -16.69
N GLU A 89 -29.99 -5.01 -15.99
CA GLU A 89 -31.04 -4.09 -15.57
C GLU A 89 -30.98 -3.82 -14.08
N ARG A 90 -30.82 -2.55 -13.72
CA ARG A 90 -30.91 -2.12 -12.34
C ARG A 90 -32.28 -2.56 -11.77
N PRO A 91 -32.34 -3.27 -10.62
CA PRO A 91 -33.60 -3.71 -10.08
C PRO A 91 -34.53 -2.51 -9.87
N PRO A 92 -35.83 -2.63 -10.18
CA PRO A 92 -36.77 -1.54 -10.02
C PRO A 92 -36.72 -1.08 -8.57
N LEU A 93 -36.53 0.23 -8.37
CA LEU A 93 -36.54 0.84 -7.04
C LEU A 93 -37.83 0.42 -6.35
N GLY A 94 -37.71 -0.45 -5.34
CA GLY A 94 -38.85 -0.95 -4.59
C GLY A 94 -39.69 0.23 -4.14
N VAL A 95 -40.99 0.21 -4.44
CA VAL A 95 -41.94 1.21 -3.97
C VAL A 95 -41.91 1.14 -2.44
N ILE A 96 -41.19 2.07 -1.82
CA ILE A 96 -41.21 2.23 -0.37
C ILE A 96 -42.60 2.81 -0.07
N ASP A 97 -43.57 1.95 0.25
CA ASP A 97 -44.85 2.38 0.79
C ASP A 97 -44.61 2.92 2.21
N VAL A 98 -44.17 4.18 2.27
CA VAL A 98 -44.15 4.94 3.51
C VAL A 98 -45.61 5.20 3.86
N LYS A 99 -46.22 4.28 4.62
CA LYS A 99 -47.46 4.52 5.35
C LYS A 99 -47.27 5.75 6.24
N ARG A 100 -47.56 6.93 5.69
CA ARG A 100 -47.58 8.20 6.39
C ARG A 100 -48.72 8.12 7.39
N GLY A 101 -48.38 7.88 8.65
CA GLY A 101 -49.32 7.88 9.76
C GLY A 101 -50.13 9.17 9.78
N LYS A 102 -51.46 9.04 9.66
CA LYS A 102 -52.39 10.12 9.96
C LYS A 102 -52.50 10.25 11.48
N LYS A 103 -52.36 11.50 11.93
CA LYS A 103 -52.67 11.97 13.29
C LYS A 103 -54.13 11.72 13.64
#